data_AF-A0A2I0WDY1-F1
#
_entry.id   AF-A0A2I0WDY1-F1
#
_cell.length_a   1.000
_cell.length_b   1.000
_cell.length_c   1.000
_cell.angle_alpha   90.00
_cell.angle_beta   90.00
_cell.angle_gamma   90.00
#
_symmetry.space_group_name_H-M   'P 1'
#
loop_
_entity.id
_entity.type
_entity.pdbx_description
1 polymer ?
#
loop_
_entity_poly.entity_id
_entity_poly.type
_entity_poly.pdbx_seq_one_letter_code
_entity_poly.pdbx_strand_id
1 'polypeptide(L)'
;MVVVDRFSKMAHFVACKKTLDAVNVARLFFNEIVRLHGLPRSITSDRDVKFVSHFWRELWKRLHTSLNLSSAYHPQSDGQTEVINRTLGNMLRCLVQNKPKQWENTLSQAEFAFNSMPNRSTGQSPFAIVYTKAPNHLFDIAILPKCANKSAVALTNHYQSILEDVRLKLVSSNSTYKKAADTHRRHVSFQPGDLVLIWLSKERFPVGTHSKLSPRKFGPVPILRRINDNAYVVDLPETMRTSKTFNVADIFPYHPRDDSGEPHIQVEPEFSAAGGT
;
A
#
# COMPACT_ATOMS: atom_id res chain seq x y z
N MET A 1 22.97 10.01 12.34
CA MET A 1 21.53 9.99 12.61
C MET A 1 20.88 9.12 11.55
N VAL A 2 20.05 8.16 11.97
CA VAL A 2 19.32 7.29 11.06
C VAL A 2 17.84 7.53 11.27
N VAL A 3 17.13 7.86 10.20
CA VAL A 3 15.70 8.15 10.23
C VAL A 3 15.01 7.16 9.30
N VAL A 4 13.97 6.50 9.78
CA VAL A 4 13.29 5.44 9.04
C VAL A 4 11.80 5.73 9.01
N ASP A 5 11.23 5.76 7.82
CA ASP A 5 9.78 5.78 7.68
C ASP A 5 9.20 4.39 7.99
N ARG A 6 8.25 4.35 8.92
CA ARG A 6 7.65 3.09 9.40
C ARG A 6 6.78 2.43 8.34
N PHE A 7 6.23 3.18 7.40
CA PHE A 7 5.36 2.62 6.36
C PHE A 7 6.17 2.04 5.21
N SER A 8 6.90 2.90 4.48
CA SER A 8 7.67 2.53 3.29
C SER A 8 8.98 1.81 3.59
N LYS A 9 9.45 1.85 4.85
CA LYS A 9 10.79 1.40 5.26
C LYS A 9 11.93 2.19 4.61
N MET A 10 11.65 3.37 4.05
CA MET A 10 12.67 4.26 3.54
C MET A 10 13.55 4.75 4.69
N ALA A 11 14.86 4.64 4.52
CA ALA A 11 15.82 5.09 5.50
C ALA A 11 16.66 6.26 4.95
N HIS A 12 16.96 7.21 5.83
CA HIS A 12 17.89 8.30 5.57
C HIS A 12 19.07 8.20 6.51
N PHE A 13 20.28 8.28 5.95
CA PHE A 13 21.52 8.13 6.68
C PHE A 13 22.29 9.44 6.68
N VAL A 14 22.15 10.18 7.79
CA VAL A 14 22.72 11.53 7.90
C VAL A 14 23.94 11.51 8.81
N ALA A 15 25.09 11.99 8.30
CA ALA A 15 26.30 12.16 9.10
C ALA A 15 26.02 13.13 10.27
N CYS A 16 26.35 12.71 11.48
CA CYS A 16 26.12 13.52 12.69
C CYS A 16 27.29 13.34 13.64
N LYS A 17 27.89 14.45 14.07
CA LYS A 17 28.96 14.48 15.08
C LYS A 17 28.35 14.34 16.48
N LYS A 18 29.02 13.60 17.37
CA LYS A 18 28.56 13.42 18.76
C LYS A 18 28.39 14.74 19.52
N THR A 19 29.18 15.76 19.16
CA THR A 19 29.20 17.09 19.75
C THR A 19 28.05 18.01 19.31
N LEU A 20 27.20 17.56 18.37
CA LEU A 20 26.04 18.35 17.95
C LEU A 20 25.04 18.47 19.11
N ASP A 21 24.57 19.69 19.32
CA ASP A 21 23.50 20.04 20.25
C ASP A 21 22.12 19.73 19.65
N ALA A 22 21.08 19.77 20.49
CA ALA A 22 19.72 19.46 20.05
C ALA A 22 19.22 20.43 18.95
N VAL A 23 19.67 21.68 18.97
CA VAL A 23 19.27 22.70 17.98
C VAL A 23 19.85 22.38 16.60
N ASN A 24 21.13 22.05 16.52
CA ASN A 24 21.73 21.70 15.23
C ASN A 24 21.25 20.34 14.72
N VAL A 25 20.96 19.37 15.61
CA VAL A 25 20.28 18.13 15.21
C VAL A 25 18.91 18.42 14.61
N ALA A 26 18.15 19.37 15.17
CA ALA A 26 16.85 19.74 14.61
C ALA A 26 17.03 20.37 13.23
N ARG A 27 17.93 21.34 13.08
CA ARG A 27 18.23 21.96 11.77
C ARG A 27 18.59 20.90 10.72
N LEU A 28 19.42 19.94 11.10
CA LEU A 28 19.81 18.84 10.23
C LEU A 28 18.61 17.97 9.84
N PHE A 29 17.72 17.65 10.79
CA PHE A 29 16.48 16.93 10.51
C PHE A 29 15.58 17.68 9.53
N PHE A 30 15.46 19.00 9.66
CA PHE A 30 14.68 19.82 8.74
C PHE A 30 15.27 19.82 7.31
N ASN A 31 16.58 20.02 7.20
CA ASN A 31 17.26 20.12 5.91
C ASN A 31 17.26 18.80 5.13
N GLU A 32 17.42 17.68 5.83
CA GLU A 32 17.58 16.37 5.17
C GLU A 32 16.26 15.61 5.07
N ILE A 33 15.40 15.69 6.09
CA ILE A 33 14.19 14.84 6.16
C ILE A 33 12.94 15.64 5.79
N VAL A 34 12.68 16.76 6.48
CA VAL A 34 11.44 17.54 6.28
C VAL A 34 11.41 18.13 4.87
N ARG A 35 12.57 18.49 4.30
CA ARG A 35 12.68 18.92 2.90
C ARG A 35 12.15 17.88 1.91
N LEU A 36 12.30 16.59 2.19
CA LEU A 36 11.90 15.50 1.28
C LEU A 36 10.46 15.04 1.51
N HIS A 37 10.03 14.96 2.78
CA HIS A 37 8.78 14.28 3.16
C HIS A 37 7.75 15.18 3.83
N GLY A 38 8.11 16.41 4.14
CA GLY A 38 7.33 17.28 5.01
C GLY A 38 7.40 16.88 6.49
N LEU A 39 6.51 17.46 7.30
CA LEU A 39 6.49 17.21 8.74
C LEU A 39 5.83 15.86 9.06
N PRO A 40 6.48 15.02 9.88
CA PRO A 40 5.88 13.77 10.30
C PRO A 40 4.73 14.01 11.29
N ARG A 41 3.72 13.14 11.26
CA ARG A 41 2.64 13.14 12.26
C ARG A 41 3.14 12.70 13.63
N SER A 42 4.08 11.75 13.65
CA SER A 42 4.62 11.19 14.87
C SER A 42 6.08 10.80 14.68
N ILE A 43 6.91 11.01 15.69
CA ILE A 43 8.30 10.57 15.73
C ILE A 43 8.46 9.62 16.91
N THR A 44 9.07 8.46 16.66
CA THR A 44 9.54 7.56 17.70
C THR A 44 11.06 7.68 17.78
N SER A 45 11.60 8.02 18.95
CA SER A 45 13.05 8.12 19.16
C SER A 45 13.48 7.37 20.42
N ASP A 46 14.76 7.05 20.51
CA ASP A 46 15.37 6.62 21.77
C ASP A 46 15.40 7.76 22.80
N ARG A 47 15.93 7.43 23.98
CA ARG A 47 16.09 8.38 25.08
C ARG A 47 17.45 9.11 25.05
N ASP A 48 18.05 9.31 23.88
CA ASP A 48 19.23 10.17 23.78
C ASP A 48 18.90 11.56 24.32
N VAL A 49 19.83 12.12 25.11
CA VAL A 49 19.69 13.44 25.76
C VAL A 49 19.31 14.55 24.77
N LYS A 50 19.69 14.44 23.50
CA LYS A 50 19.33 15.39 22.44
C LYS A 50 17.83 15.36 22.15
N PHE A 51 17.24 14.17 22.08
CA PHE A 51 15.82 13.97 21.76
C PHE A 51 14.89 14.09 22.99
N VAL A 52 15.45 13.98 24.19
CA VAL A 52 14.73 14.23 25.46
C VAL A 52 14.81 15.71 25.89
N SER A 53 15.68 16.50 25.26
CA SER A 53 15.88 17.91 25.61
C SER A 53 14.58 18.73 25.59
N HIS A 54 14.51 19.74 26.47
CA HIS A 54 13.37 20.66 26.55
C HIS A 54 13.09 21.31 25.19
N PHE A 55 14.15 21.73 24.49
CA PHE A 55 14.05 22.29 23.15
C PHE A 55 13.35 21.33 22.17
N TRP A 56 13.77 20.05 22.12
CA TRP A 56 13.20 19.07 21.19
C TRP A 56 11.71 18.83 21.46
N ARG A 57 11.34 18.70 22.74
CA ARG A 57 9.94 18.52 23.16
C ARG A 57 9.06 19.70 22.77
N GLU A 58 9.51 20.93 23.04
CA GLU A 58 8.75 22.14 22.72
C GLU A 58 8.66 22.37 21.21
N LEU A 59 9.71 22.07 20.45
CA LEU A 59 9.71 22.16 19.00
C LEU A 59 8.58 21.32 18.39
N TRP A 60 8.51 20.03 18.72
CA TRP A 60 7.50 19.13 18.15
C TRP A 60 6.09 19.40 18.67
N LYS A 61 5.97 19.86 19.92
CA LYS A 61 4.69 20.32 20.48
C LYS A 61 4.11 21.49 19.68
N ARG A 62 4.95 22.46 19.29
CA ARG A 62 4.55 23.61 18.45
C ARG A 62 4.22 23.22 17.01
N LEU A 63 4.83 22.15 16.51
CA LEU A 63 4.59 21.64 15.16
C LEU A 63 3.45 20.62 15.09
N HIS A 64 2.77 20.36 16.20
CA HIS A 64 1.70 19.37 16.31
C HIS A 64 2.12 17.94 15.92
N THR A 65 3.40 17.60 16.13
CA THR A 65 3.94 16.26 15.92
C THR A 65 4.00 15.52 17.25
N SER A 66 3.45 14.30 17.32
CA SER A 66 3.52 13.49 18.54
C SER A 66 4.90 12.86 18.71
N LEU A 67 5.59 13.18 19.80
CA LEU A 67 6.89 12.58 20.13
C LEU A 67 6.69 11.39 21.09
N ASN A 68 7.06 10.19 20.63
CA ASN A 68 7.01 8.96 21.41
C ASN A 68 8.43 8.52 21.74
N LEU A 69 8.78 8.45 23.03
CA LEU A 69 10.08 7.95 23.45
C LEU A 69 10.00 6.43 23.63
N SER A 70 10.93 5.68 23.04
CA SER A 70 11.02 4.25 23.27
C SER A 70 11.31 3.97 24.76
N SER A 71 10.75 2.90 25.29
CA SER A 71 11.06 2.50 26.66
C SER A 71 12.43 1.80 26.68
N ALA A 72 13.19 1.99 27.75
CA ALA A 72 14.52 1.38 27.91
C ALA A 72 14.50 -0.17 27.91
N TYR A 73 13.31 -0.78 27.94
CA TYR A 73 13.11 -2.23 28.09
C TYR A 73 12.15 -2.85 27.06
N HIS A 74 11.75 -2.13 26.00
CA HIS A 74 11.02 -2.73 24.86
C HIS A 74 11.82 -2.59 23.55
N PRO A 75 12.67 -3.59 23.21
CA PRO A 75 13.40 -3.63 21.94
C PRO A 75 12.48 -3.68 20.71
N GLN A 76 11.17 -3.94 20.85
CA GLN A 76 10.24 -3.89 19.72
C GLN A 76 9.98 -2.48 19.17
N SER A 77 10.05 -1.43 20.00
CA SER A 77 9.74 -0.06 19.56
C SER A 77 10.90 0.60 18.79
N ASP A 78 12.15 0.21 19.08
CA ASP A 78 13.36 0.73 18.43
C ASP A 78 14.14 -0.34 17.63
N GLY A 79 13.71 -1.61 17.69
CA GLY A 79 14.37 -2.72 17.01
C GLY A 79 14.40 -2.57 15.48
N GLN A 80 13.49 -1.77 14.91
CA GLN A 80 13.54 -1.42 13.49
C GLN A 80 14.78 -0.56 13.16
N THR A 81 15.05 0.48 13.96
CA THR A 81 16.23 1.33 13.80
C THR A 81 17.49 0.53 14.08
N GLU A 82 17.49 -0.34 15.09
CA GLU A 82 18.65 -1.18 15.43
C GLU A 82 19.02 -2.15 14.31
N VAL A 83 18.03 -2.84 13.71
CA VAL A 83 18.26 -3.73 12.57
C VAL A 83 18.83 -2.95 11.38
N ILE A 84 18.34 -1.73 11.14
CA ILE A 84 18.81 -0.88 10.05
C ILE A 84 20.22 -0.36 10.32
N ASN A 85 20.53 0.04 11.55
CA ASN A 85 21.87 0.44 11.96
C ASN A 85 22.88 -0.70 11.77
N ARG A 86 22.49 -1.94 12.07
CA ARG A 86 23.32 -3.12 11.81
C ARG A 86 23.56 -3.34 10.32
N THR A 87 22.51 -3.23 9.49
CA THR A 87 22.63 -3.33 8.04
C THR A 87 23.53 -2.24 7.47
N LEU A 88 23.34 -0.99 7.90
CA LEU A 88 24.19 0.14 7.52
C LEU A 88 25.64 -0.09 7.92
N GLY A 89 25.90 -0.57 9.14
CA GLY A 89 27.23 -0.89 9.62
C GLY A 89 27.94 -1.96 8.76
N ASN A 90 27.20 -2.95 8.25
CA ASN A 90 27.73 -3.94 7.32
C ASN A 90 28.01 -3.34 5.94
N MET A 91 27.08 -2.54 5.40
CA MET A 91 27.28 -1.85 4.12
C MET A 91 28.50 -0.92 4.15
N LEU A 92 28.66 -0.15 5.23
CA LEU A 92 29.81 0.73 5.40
C LEU A 92 31.11 -0.06 5.50
N ARG A 93 31.15 -1.20 6.21
CA ARG A 93 32.34 -2.07 6.22
C ARG A 93 32.73 -2.54 4.81
N CYS A 94 31.75 -2.90 4.00
CA CYS A 94 31.99 -3.33 2.62
C CYS A 94 32.44 -2.18 1.70
N LEU A 95 31.89 -0.99 1.87
CA LEU A 95 32.18 0.18 1.00
C LEU A 95 33.46 0.91 1.38
N VAL A 96 33.78 0.96 2.68
CA VAL A 96 34.87 1.80 3.19
C VAL A 96 36.20 1.05 3.24
N GLN A 97 36.18 -0.28 3.41
CA GLN A 97 37.36 -1.18 3.40
C GLN A 97 38.60 -0.54 4.03
N ASN A 98 39.57 -0.15 3.19
CA ASN A 98 40.89 0.35 3.59
C ASN A 98 40.94 1.85 3.92
N LYS A 99 39.82 2.59 3.82
CA LYS A 99 39.77 4.05 4.00
C LYS A 99 38.69 4.51 5.01
N PRO A 100 38.79 4.10 6.30
CA PRO A 100 37.77 4.37 7.34
C PRO A 100 37.39 5.84 7.49
N LYS A 101 38.31 6.77 7.19
CA LYS A 101 38.07 8.23 7.28
C LYS A 101 37.09 8.77 6.22
N GLN A 102 36.78 8.01 5.17
CA GLN A 102 35.92 8.45 4.05
C GLN A 102 34.47 7.94 4.16
N TRP A 103 34.07 7.40 5.31
CA TRP A 103 32.73 6.83 5.51
C TRP A 103 31.60 7.84 5.27
N GLU A 104 31.83 9.13 5.52
CA GLU A 104 30.82 10.18 5.26
C GLU A 104 30.49 10.28 3.77
N ASN A 105 31.47 10.10 2.89
CA ASN A 105 31.28 10.16 1.43
C ASN A 105 30.55 8.92 0.89
N THR A 106 30.54 7.82 1.63
CA THR A 106 29.87 6.57 1.23
C THR A 106 28.46 6.45 1.79
N LEU A 107 28.04 7.33 2.70
CA LEU A 107 26.69 7.32 3.28
C LEU A 107 25.59 7.45 2.22
N SER A 108 25.74 8.40 1.30
CA SER A 108 24.76 8.63 0.23
C SER A 108 24.66 7.44 -0.73
N GLN A 109 25.77 6.75 -0.99
CA GLN A 109 25.77 5.50 -1.76
C GLN A 109 25.08 4.37 -0.99
N ALA A 110 25.36 4.25 0.32
CA ALA A 110 24.73 3.27 1.18
C ALA A 110 23.22 3.49 1.31
N GLU A 111 22.79 4.75 1.45
CA GLU A 111 21.38 5.13 1.50
C GLU A 111 20.66 4.77 0.20
N PHE A 112 21.25 5.14 -0.94
CA PHE A 112 20.69 4.79 -2.24
C PHE A 112 20.56 3.28 -2.42
N ALA A 113 21.63 2.53 -2.11
CA ALA A 113 21.62 1.08 -2.21
C ALA A 113 20.57 0.44 -1.29
N PHE A 114 20.46 0.91 -0.04
CA PHE A 114 19.50 0.40 0.92
C PHE A 114 18.05 0.65 0.47
N ASN A 115 17.73 1.87 0.04
CA ASN A 115 16.38 2.23 -0.39
C ASN A 115 15.99 1.62 -1.75
N SER A 116 16.97 1.13 -2.51
CA SER A 116 16.74 0.43 -3.78
C SER A 116 16.48 -1.06 -3.60
N MET A 117 16.91 -1.65 -2.48
CA MET A 117 16.74 -3.07 -2.22
C MET A 117 15.31 -3.38 -1.73
N PRO A 118 14.68 -4.45 -2.24
CA PRO A 118 13.40 -4.92 -1.72
C PRO A 118 13.49 -5.28 -0.23
N ASN A 119 12.58 -4.74 0.58
CA ASN A 119 12.49 -5.13 1.98
C ASN A 119 11.61 -6.38 2.11
N ARG A 120 12.05 -7.36 2.91
CA ARG A 120 11.32 -8.62 3.15
C ARG A 120 9.89 -8.38 3.66
N SER A 121 9.67 -7.35 4.48
CA SER A 121 8.37 -7.08 5.10
C SER A 121 7.35 -6.45 4.15
N THR A 122 7.80 -5.65 3.19
CA THR A 122 6.93 -4.96 2.22
C THR A 122 6.91 -5.64 0.86
N GLY A 123 7.86 -6.53 0.57
CA GLY A 123 8.03 -7.17 -0.73
C GLY A 123 8.49 -6.22 -1.84
N GLN A 124 8.69 -4.95 -1.54
CA GLN A 124 9.04 -3.89 -2.48
C GLN A 124 10.19 -3.04 -1.94
N SER A 125 10.90 -2.35 -2.83
CA SER A 125 11.94 -1.40 -2.41
C SER A 125 11.29 -0.13 -1.84
N PRO A 126 11.91 0.50 -0.83
CA PRO A 126 11.41 1.77 -0.33
C PRO A 126 11.20 2.85 -1.41
N PHE A 127 12.10 2.94 -2.39
CA PHE A 127 11.91 3.85 -3.53
C PHE A 127 10.62 3.55 -4.31
N ALA A 128 10.32 2.28 -4.56
CA ALA A 128 9.09 1.89 -5.25
C ALA A 128 7.83 2.25 -4.45
N ILE A 129 7.86 2.16 -3.13
CA ILE A 129 6.71 2.50 -2.28
C ILE A 129 6.50 4.02 -2.21
N VAL A 130 7.58 4.79 -2.00
CA VAL A 130 7.49 6.25 -1.81
C VAL A 130 7.21 6.97 -3.12
N TYR A 131 7.90 6.60 -4.20
CA TYR A 131 7.82 7.32 -5.46
C TYR A 131 6.99 6.60 -6.52
N THR A 132 6.35 5.47 -6.17
CA THR A 132 5.60 4.60 -7.10
C THR A 132 6.43 4.12 -8.30
N LYS A 133 7.76 4.20 -8.17
CA LYS A 133 8.72 3.94 -9.23
C LYS A 133 10.01 3.39 -8.63
N ALA A 134 10.55 2.34 -9.23
CA ALA A 134 11.90 1.91 -8.89
C ALA A 134 12.89 3.04 -9.23
N PRO A 135 13.94 3.22 -8.41
CA PRO A 135 14.96 4.20 -8.71
C PRO A 135 15.64 3.74 -10.00
N ASN A 136 15.90 4.68 -10.91
CA ASN A 136 16.75 4.33 -12.03
C ASN A 136 18.16 4.13 -11.46
N HIS A 137 18.67 2.90 -11.44
CA HIS A 137 20.05 2.63 -11.06
C HIS A 137 21.01 3.26 -12.07
N LEU A 138 22.29 3.46 -11.69
CA LEU A 138 23.33 3.87 -12.66
C LEU A 138 23.35 2.95 -13.89
N PHE A 139 23.02 1.67 -13.72
CA PHE A 139 22.85 0.72 -14.82
C PHE A 139 21.60 0.97 -15.69
N ASP A 140 20.57 1.62 -15.16
CA ASP A 140 19.31 1.93 -15.87
C ASP A 140 19.38 3.26 -16.63
N ILE A 141 20.23 4.20 -16.20
CA ILE A 141 20.39 5.55 -16.82
C ILE A 141 21.65 5.66 -17.66
N ALA A 142 22.56 4.69 -17.63
CA ALA A 142 23.81 4.76 -18.40
C ALA A 142 23.56 4.65 -19.92
N ILE A 143 23.07 5.74 -20.50
CA ILE A 143 23.55 6.25 -21.77
C ILE A 143 24.87 6.93 -21.39
N LEU A 144 25.99 6.19 -21.35
CA LEU A 144 27.32 6.79 -21.20
C LEU A 144 27.46 7.89 -22.27
N PRO A 145 28.29 8.92 -22.03
CA PRO A 145 28.60 9.85 -23.09
C PRO A 145 29.01 9.06 -24.33
N LYS A 146 28.79 9.63 -25.53
CA LYS A 146 29.80 9.45 -26.58
C LYS A 146 31.11 10.01 -26.02
N CYS A 147 31.74 9.30 -25.09
CA CYS A 147 33.15 9.39 -24.82
C CYS A 147 33.78 9.22 -26.20
N ALA A 148 34.81 9.98 -26.50
CA ALA A 148 35.66 9.69 -27.65
C ALA A 148 36.17 8.21 -27.64
N ASN A 149 35.99 7.51 -26.52
CA ASN A 149 36.13 6.07 -26.37
C ASN A 149 34.95 5.29 -26.98
N LYS A 150 35.18 4.68 -28.16
CA LYS A 150 34.22 3.90 -28.96
C LYS A 150 33.48 2.81 -28.17
N SER A 151 34.09 2.22 -27.14
CA SER A 151 33.50 1.13 -26.37
C SER A 151 32.37 1.58 -25.44
N ALA A 152 32.50 2.77 -24.82
CA ALA A 152 31.45 3.33 -23.96
C ALA A 152 30.20 3.71 -24.77
N VAL A 153 30.40 4.14 -26.02
CA VAL A 153 29.33 4.50 -26.96
C VAL A 153 28.52 3.29 -27.42
N ALA A 154 29.18 2.19 -27.75
CA ALA A 154 28.50 0.97 -28.17
C ALA A 154 27.64 0.39 -27.04
N LEU A 155 28.15 0.40 -25.80
CA LEU A 155 27.44 -0.09 -24.62
C LEU A 155 26.20 0.76 -24.29
N THR A 156 26.35 2.07 -24.32
CA THR A 156 25.27 3.06 -24.19
C THR A 156 24.14 2.84 -25.18
N ASN A 157 24.47 2.78 -26.47
CA ASN A 157 23.48 2.66 -27.52
C ASN A 157 22.77 1.31 -27.46
N HIS A 158 23.46 0.25 -27.04
CA HIS A 158 22.86 -1.05 -26.79
C HIS A 158 21.85 -1.00 -25.63
N TYR A 159 22.20 -0.39 -24.49
CA TYR A 159 21.28 -0.21 -23.35
C TYR A 159 20.07 0.66 -23.72
N GLN A 160 20.29 1.73 -24.49
CA GLN A 160 19.24 2.61 -24.97
C GLN A 160 18.28 1.86 -25.94
N SER A 161 18.81 1.00 -26.82
CA SER A 161 18.03 0.14 -27.70
C SER A 161 17.24 -0.92 -26.93
N ILE A 162 17.81 -1.51 -25.89
CA ILE A 162 17.11 -2.49 -25.04
C ILE A 162 15.96 -1.82 -24.27
N LEU A 163 16.18 -0.62 -23.71
CA LEU A 163 15.14 0.12 -22.99
C LEU A 163 13.98 0.49 -23.92
N GLU A 164 14.28 0.87 -25.18
CA GLU A 164 13.25 1.18 -26.16
C GLU A 164 12.48 -0.09 -26.61
N ASP A 165 13.15 -1.22 -26.83
CA ASP A 165 12.51 -2.50 -27.14
C ASP A 165 11.60 -3.00 -25.99
N VAL A 166 12.04 -2.82 -24.74
CA VAL A 166 11.25 -3.16 -23.55
C VAL A 166 10.03 -2.26 -23.42
N ARG A 167 10.19 -0.95 -23.68
CA ARG A 167 9.09 0.00 -23.70
C ARG A 167 8.07 -0.35 -24.79
N LEU A 168 8.52 -0.72 -25.99
CA LEU A 168 7.64 -1.14 -27.09
C LEU A 168 6.90 -2.45 -26.79
N LYS A 169 7.58 -3.44 -26.20
CA LYS A 169 6.96 -4.70 -25.76
C LYS A 169 5.96 -4.51 -24.60
N LEU A 170 6.22 -3.57 -23.69
CA LEU A 170 5.28 -3.22 -22.62
C LEU A 170 4.02 -2.54 -23.18
N VAL A 171 4.17 -1.65 -24.16
CA VAL A 171 3.03 -1.02 -24.84
C VAL A 171 2.22 -2.05 -25.62
N SER A 172 2.87 -2.96 -26.35
CA SER A 172 2.19 -4.01 -27.10
C SER A 172 1.52 -5.04 -26.17
N SER A 173 2.16 -5.41 -25.07
CA SER A 173 1.61 -6.29 -24.04
C SER A 173 0.41 -5.64 -23.34
N ASN A 174 0.51 -4.38 -22.90
CA ASN A 174 -0.63 -3.64 -22.33
C ASN A 174 -1.79 -3.52 -23.32
N SER A 175 -1.50 -3.35 -24.62
CA SER A 175 -2.55 -3.34 -25.65
C SER A 175 -3.20 -4.72 -25.82
N THR A 176 -2.44 -5.80 -25.66
CA THR A 176 -2.93 -7.18 -25.72
C THR A 176 -3.76 -7.51 -24.47
N TYR A 177 -3.30 -7.11 -23.28
CA TYR A 177 -4.06 -7.19 -22.03
C TYR A 177 -5.35 -6.39 -22.10
N LYS A 178 -5.32 -5.18 -22.66
CA LYS A 178 -6.53 -4.38 -22.88
C LYS A 178 -7.51 -5.10 -23.81
N LYS A 179 -7.03 -5.65 -24.93
CA LYS A 179 -7.86 -6.44 -25.86
C LYS A 179 -8.43 -7.69 -25.19
N ALA A 180 -7.62 -8.46 -24.45
CA ALA A 180 -8.08 -9.66 -23.75
C ALA A 180 -9.07 -9.34 -22.61
N ALA A 181 -8.85 -8.25 -21.88
CA ALA A 181 -9.79 -7.76 -20.86
C ALA A 181 -11.11 -7.29 -21.49
N ASP A 182 -11.05 -6.60 -22.64
CA ASP A 182 -12.24 -6.21 -23.41
C ASP A 182 -12.97 -7.45 -23.99
N THR A 183 -12.28 -8.53 -24.37
CA THR A 183 -12.92 -9.80 -24.82
C THR A 183 -13.73 -10.49 -23.72
N HIS A 184 -13.28 -10.42 -22.47
CA HIS A 184 -13.99 -11.00 -21.32
C HIS A 184 -15.00 -10.02 -20.69
N ARG A 185 -15.10 -8.81 -21.24
CA ARG A 185 -16.00 -7.78 -20.74
C ARG A 185 -17.43 -8.18 -21.07
N ARG A 186 -18.19 -8.53 -20.04
CA ARG A 186 -19.61 -8.85 -20.18
C ARG A 186 -20.37 -7.55 -20.43
N HIS A 187 -20.87 -7.36 -21.65
CA HIS A 187 -21.75 -6.23 -21.96
C HIS A 187 -23.17 -6.56 -21.46
N VAL A 188 -23.40 -6.39 -20.16
CA VAL A 188 -24.72 -6.52 -19.56
C VAL A 188 -25.23 -5.12 -19.25
N SER A 189 -26.29 -4.72 -19.91
CA SER A 189 -26.96 -3.44 -19.63
C SER A 189 -28.28 -3.71 -18.93
N PHE A 190 -28.51 -3.02 -17.82
CA PHE A 190 -29.76 -3.07 -17.10
C PHE A 190 -30.51 -1.74 -17.22
N GLN A 191 -31.83 -1.79 -17.12
CA GLN A 191 -32.68 -0.62 -17.08
C GLN A 191 -33.14 -0.31 -15.66
N PRO A 192 -33.44 0.96 -15.34
CA PRO A 192 -34.11 1.30 -14.10
C PRO A 192 -35.42 0.49 -13.96
N GLY A 193 -35.61 -0.18 -12.84
CA GLY A 193 -36.75 -1.07 -12.56
C GLY A 193 -36.44 -2.56 -12.65
N ASP A 194 -35.34 -2.97 -13.29
CA ASP A 194 -34.97 -4.38 -13.39
C ASP A 194 -34.62 -4.97 -12.01
N LEU A 195 -35.18 -6.13 -11.68
CA LEU A 195 -34.83 -6.88 -10.48
C LEU A 195 -33.51 -7.62 -10.67
N VAL A 196 -32.54 -7.33 -9.82
CA VAL A 196 -31.19 -7.88 -9.89
C VAL A 196 -30.74 -8.42 -8.54
N LEU A 197 -29.83 -9.40 -8.60
CA LEU A 197 -29.09 -9.93 -7.47
C LEU A 197 -27.72 -9.27 -7.42
N ILE A 198 -27.29 -8.84 -6.25
CA ILE A 198 -26.03 -8.13 -6.05
C ILE A 198 -25.07 -8.99 -5.26
N TRP A 199 -23.84 -9.09 -5.75
CA TRP A 199 -22.77 -9.71 -5.02
C TRP A 199 -22.20 -8.73 -3.99
N LEU A 200 -22.29 -9.09 -2.72
CA LEU A 200 -21.76 -8.28 -1.63
C LEU A 200 -20.46 -8.90 -1.10
N SER A 201 -19.38 -8.11 -1.14
CA SER A 201 -18.13 -8.50 -0.47
C SER A 201 -18.31 -8.53 1.05
N LYS A 202 -17.53 -9.36 1.75
CA LYS A 202 -17.62 -9.59 3.20
C LYS A 202 -17.59 -8.31 4.04
N GLU A 203 -16.89 -7.29 3.55
CA GLU A 203 -16.70 -5.99 4.20
C GLU A 203 -17.94 -5.10 4.17
N ARG A 204 -18.96 -5.44 3.35
CA ARG A 204 -20.18 -4.65 3.18
C ARG A 204 -21.35 -5.12 4.06
N PHE A 205 -21.17 -6.21 4.81
CA PHE A 205 -22.16 -6.69 5.77
C PHE A 205 -21.94 -6.06 7.17
N PRO A 206 -23.02 -5.81 7.94
CA PRO A 206 -22.90 -5.49 9.36
C PRO A 206 -22.09 -6.56 10.10
N VAL A 207 -21.28 -6.13 11.07
CA VAL A 207 -20.39 -7.01 11.85
C VAL A 207 -21.25 -8.07 12.55
N GLY A 208 -21.07 -9.34 12.18
CA GLY A 208 -21.77 -10.49 12.77
C GLY A 208 -22.80 -11.21 11.88
N THR A 209 -23.14 -10.68 10.70
CA THR A 209 -24.21 -11.27 9.84
C THR A 209 -23.70 -12.26 8.78
N HIS A 210 -22.40 -12.28 8.47
CA HIS A 210 -21.84 -13.10 7.39
C HIS A 210 -21.21 -14.41 7.92
N SER A 211 -21.69 -15.57 7.45
CA SER A 211 -21.09 -16.89 7.75
C SER A 211 -20.43 -17.49 6.50
N LYS A 212 -19.53 -18.48 6.64
CA LYS A 212 -18.87 -19.11 5.48
C LYS A 212 -19.86 -19.81 4.52
N LEU A 213 -21.07 -20.10 5.00
CA LEU A 213 -22.14 -20.79 4.28
C LEU A 213 -23.30 -19.87 3.85
N SER A 214 -23.26 -18.57 4.13
CA SER A 214 -24.35 -17.66 3.76
C SER A 214 -24.38 -17.40 2.24
N PRO A 215 -25.58 -17.18 1.64
CA PRO A 215 -25.70 -16.77 0.24
C PRO A 215 -24.86 -15.53 -0.04
N ARG A 216 -24.00 -15.58 -1.06
CA ARG A 216 -23.10 -14.47 -1.43
C ARG A 216 -23.79 -13.38 -2.25
N LYS A 217 -25.00 -13.66 -2.75
CA LYS A 217 -25.83 -12.75 -3.52
C LYS A 217 -26.98 -12.27 -2.65
N PHE A 218 -27.22 -10.96 -2.68
CA PHE A 218 -28.27 -10.27 -1.94
C PHE A 218 -29.33 -9.74 -2.93
N GLY A 219 -30.60 -9.71 -2.53
CA GLY A 219 -31.72 -9.34 -3.39
C GLY A 219 -32.50 -10.55 -3.90
N PRO A 220 -33.63 -10.35 -4.60
CA PRO A 220 -33.82 -9.37 -5.67
C PRO A 220 -34.01 -7.93 -5.18
N VAL A 221 -33.30 -7.00 -5.80
CA VAL A 221 -33.47 -5.56 -5.59
C VAL A 221 -33.59 -4.84 -6.93
N PRO A 222 -34.43 -3.80 -7.04
CA PRO A 222 -34.57 -3.06 -8.28
C PRO A 222 -33.39 -2.10 -8.51
N ILE A 223 -33.05 -1.87 -9.78
CA ILE A 223 -32.13 -0.80 -10.16
C ILE A 223 -32.86 0.55 -10.16
N LEU A 224 -32.34 1.52 -9.42
CA LEU A 224 -32.91 2.87 -9.32
C LEU A 224 -32.51 3.75 -10.50
N ARG A 225 -31.21 3.77 -10.84
CA ARG A 225 -30.72 4.48 -12.03
C ARG A 225 -29.36 3.96 -12.49
N ARG A 226 -29.08 4.17 -13.78
CA ARG A 226 -27.77 3.95 -14.40
C ARG A 226 -26.91 5.21 -14.26
N ILE A 227 -25.67 5.08 -13.79
CA ILE A 227 -24.68 6.17 -13.77
C ILE A 227 -23.87 6.16 -15.06
N ASN A 228 -23.32 4.99 -15.40
CA ASN A 228 -22.65 4.71 -16.66
C ASN A 228 -22.76 3.20 -16.98
N ASP A 229 -22.22 2.77 -18.10
CA ASP A 229 -22.33 1.37 -18.57
C ASP A 229 -21.77 0.34 -17.60
N ASN A 230 -20.83 0.75 -16.72
CA ASN A 230 -20.19 -0.13 -15.74
C ASN A 230 -20.70 0.09 -14.32
N ALA A 231 -21.57 1.05 -14.03
CA ALA A 231 -21.97 1.41 -12.68
C ALA A 231 -23.45 1.79 -12.56
N TYR A 232 -24.14 1.11 -11.65
CA TYR A 232 -25.59 1.25 -11.41
C TYR A 232 -25.87 1.53 -9.93
N VAL A 233 -26.94 2.30 -9.68
CA VAL A 233 -27.48 2.52 -8.34
C VAL A 233 -28.66 1.60 -8.11
N VAL A 234 -28.64 0.85 -7.02
CA VAL A 234 -29.65 -0.15 -6.66
C VAL A 234 -30.41 0.26 -5.41
N ASP A 235 -31.63 -0.24 -5.26
CA ASP A 235 -32.43 0.01 -4.07
C ASP A 235 -32.06 -0.96 -2.95
N LEU A 236 -31.04 -0.60 -2.18
CA LEU A 236 -30.66 -1.33 -0.97
C LEU A 236 -31.36 -0.73 0.27
N PRO A 237 -31.81 -1.59 1.20
CA PRO A 237 -32.40 -1.14 2.45
C PRO A 237 -31.38 -0.34 3.27
N GLU A 238 -31.84 0.72 3.94
CA GLU A 238 -30.99 1.65 4.70
C GLU A 238 -30.27 0.98 5.89
N THR A 239 -30.70 -0.23 6.26
CA THR A 239 -30.03 -1.07 7.26
C THR A 239 -28.62 -1.50 6.80
N MET A 240 -28.34 -1.50 5.50
CA MET A 240 -27.02 -1.77 4.95
C MET A 240 -26.22 -0.47 4.84
N ARG A 241 -25.22 -0.27 5.72
CA ARG A 241 -24.28 0.88 5.69
C ARG A 241 -23.27 0.77 4.54
N THR A 242 -23.73 0.60 3.31
CA THR A 242 -22.91 0.45 2.10
C THR A 242 -23.39 1.38 1.01
N SER A 243 -22.46 1.84 0.15
CA SER A 243 -22.80 2.62 -1.03
C SER A 243 -23.79 1.87 -1.91
N LYS A 244 -24.88 2.54 -2.32
CA LYS A 244 -25.89 2.01 -3.25
C LYS A 244 -25.38 1.84 -4.68
N THR A 245 -24.13 2.20 -4.97
CA THR A 245 -23.50 2.11 -6.30
C THR A 245 -22.66 0.84 -6.44
N PHE A 246 -22.94 0.06 -7.49
CA PHE A 246 -22.27 -1.21 -7.77
C PHE A 246 -21.73 -1.26 -9.20
N ASN A 247 -20.61 -1.99 -9.38
CA ASN A 247 -20.11 -2.28 -10.71
C ASN A 247 -20.99 -3.34 -11.38
N VAL A 248 -21.19 -3.24 -12.70
CA VAL A 248 -21.97 -4.20 -13.49
C VAL A 248 -21.52 -5.65 -13.31
N ALA A 249 -20.23 -5.89 -13.05
CA ALA A 249 -19.67 -7.21 -12.79
C ALA A 249 -20.22 -7.87 -11.49
N ASP A 250 -20.65 -7.06 -10.54
CA ASP A 250 -21.21 -7.51 -9.25
C ASP A 250 -22.74 -7.61 -9.28
N ILE A 251 -23.37 -7.35 -10.44
CA ILE A 251 -24.83 -7.36 -10.63
C ILE A 251 -25.23 -8.53 -11.53
N PHE A 252 -26.24 -9.29 -11.11
CA PHE A 252 -26.73 -10.47 -11.80
C PHE A 252 -28.23 -10.35 -12.07
N PRO A 253 -28.73 -10.78 -13.24
CA PRO A 253 -30.17 -10.80 -13.50
C PRO A 253 -30.87 -11.78 -12.54
N TYR A 254 -31.99 -11.36 -11.97
CA TYR A 254 -32.86 -12.23 -11.18
C TYR A 254 -33.83 -12.97 -12.10
N HIS A 255 -33.98 -14.29 -11.88
CA HIS A 255 -34.99 -15.10 -12.54
C HIS A 255 -35.84 -15.77 -11.44
N PRO A 256 -37.18 -15.64 -11.46
CA PRO A 256 -38.06 -16.36 -10.55
C PRO A 256 -37.86 -17.88 -10.73
N ARG A 257 -38.03 -18.66 -9.65
CA ARG A 257 -38.15 -20.12 -9.80
C ARG A 257 -39.57 -20.42 -10.28
N ASP A 258 -39.70 -21.25 -11.31
CA ASP A 258 -40.99 -21.81 -11.70
C ASP A 258 -41.55 -22.65 -10.56
N ASP A 259 -42.65 -22.19 -9.97
CA ASP A 259 -43.46 -22.93 -9.00
C ASP A 259 -44.22 -24.02 -9.76
N SER A 260 -43.62 -25.21 -9.86
CA SER A 260 -44.37 -26.43 -10.17
C SER A 260 -43.94 -27.54 -9.22
N GLY A 261 -44.63 -27.63 -8.08
CA GLY A 261 -44.52 -28.77 -7.16
C GLY A 261 -44.82 -28.43 -5.71
N GLU A 262 -46.09 -28.16 -5.39
CA GLU A 262 -46.58 -28.22 -4.01
C GLU A 262 -46.38 -29.64 -3.42
N PRO A 263 -45.92 -29.78 -2.16
CA PRO A 263 -46.22 -30.97 -1.37
C PRO A 263 -47.42 -30.70 -0.46
N HIS A 264 -48.48 -31.45 -0.71
CA HIS A 264 -49.66 -31.62 0.16
C HIS A 264 -49.28 -31.76 1.63
N ILE A 265 -49.79 -30.87 2.48
CA ILE A 265 -49.90 -31.10 3.92
C ILE A 265 -51.21 -31.86 4.13
N GLN A 266 -51.11 -33.15 4.50
CA GLN A 266 -52.24 -33.90 5.04
C GLN A 266 -52.59 -33.33 6.41
N VAL A 267 -53.84 -32.88 6.55
CA VAL A 267 -54.42 -32.46 7.83
C VAL A 267 -55.08 -33.69 8.45
N GLU A 268 -54.69 -34.04 9.68
CA GLU A 268 -55.50 -34.88 10.57
C GLU A 268 -55.80 -34.13 11.88
N PRO A 269 -56.92 -34.43 12.55
CA PRO A 269 -57.73 -33.44 13.25
C PRO A 269 -57.50 -33.39 14.77
N GLU A 270 -57.92 -32.28 15.35
CA GLU A 270 -57.96 -31.97 16.78
C GLU A 270 -58.65 -33.06 17.61
N PHE A 271 -58.05 -33.40 18.75
CA PHE A 271 -58.79 -33.93 19.90
C PHE A 271 -58.48 -33.10 21.15
N SER A 272 -59.52 -32.39 21.59
CA SER A 272 -59.65 -31.75 22.91
C SER A 272 -60.15 -32.77 23.93
N ALA A 273 -59.66 -32.66 25.17
CA ALA A 273 -60.27 -33.00 26.48
C ALA A 273 -59.17 -33.53 27.43
N ALA A 274 -58.79 -32.82 28.48
CA ALA A 274 -59.46 -32.61 29.77
C ALA A 274 -59.19 -33.70 30.82
N GLY A 275 -58.81 -33.25 32.03
CA GLY A 275 -58.80 -34.01 33.29
C GLY A 275 -57.55 -34.88 33.51
N GLY A 276 -56.94 -34.97 34.67
CA GLY A 276 -57.26 -34.51 36.01
C GLY A 276 -56.30 -35.19 37.00
N THR A 277 -56.07 -34.49 38.12
CA THR A 277 -55.28 -34.82 39.32
C THR A 277 -53.78 -35.01 39.17
#